data_AF-A0A9D6EGF7-F1
#
_entry.id   AF-A0A9D6EGF7-F1
#
_cell.length_a   1.000
_cell.length_b   1.000
_cell.length_c   1.000
_cell.angle_alpha   90.00
_cell.angle_beta   90.00
_cell.angle_gamma   90.00
#
_symmetry.space_group_name_H-M   'P 1'
#
loop_
_entity.id
_entity.type
_entity.pdbx_description
1 polymer ?
#
loop_
_entity_poly.entity_id
_entity_poly.type
_entity_poly.pdbx_seq_one_letter_code
_entity_poly.pdbx_strand_id
1 'polypeptide(L)' 'MTLSAVLDAIRSPDPALALRAQARLDQLTKPPGSLGRLEELARRVVVMTGEPMPRLSRPVIFTLAGDH' A
#
# COMPACT_ATOMS: atom_id res chain seq x y z
N MET A 1 26.17 -1.24 1.65
CA MET A 1 24.91 -0.58 2.03
C MET A 1 24.96 -0.35 3.53
N THR A 2 24.77 0.88 4.02
CA THR A 2 24.80 1.18 5.47
C THR A 2 23.38 1.35 6.00
N LEU A 3 23.19 1.25 7.32
CA LEU A 3 21.88 1.51 7.94
C LEU A 3 21.37 2.92 7.63
N SER A 4 22.24 3.94 7.73
CA SER A 4 21.88 5.33 7.40
C SER A 4 21.32 5.46 6.00
N ALA A 5 21.99 4.87 5.00
CA ALA A 5 21.54 4.95 3.61
C ALA A 5 20.16 4.31 3.37
N VAL A 6 19.79 3.28 4.16
CA VAL A 6 18.44 2.67 4.08
C VAL A 6 17.38 3.58 4.70
N LEU A 7 17.68 4.19 5.84
CA LEU A 7 16.76 5.12 6.51
C LEU A 7 16.49 6.34 5.64
N ASP A 8 17.53 6.88 5.01
CA ASP A 8 17.44 8.05 4.12
C ASP A 8 16.61 7.76 2.84
N ALA A 9 16.43 6.49 2.48
CA ALA A 9 15.63 6.09 1.32
C ALA A 9 14.11 6.02 1.61
N ILE A 10 13.69 6.10 2.88
CA ILE A 10 12.28 6.07 3.26
C ILE A 10 11.64 7.42 2.92
N ARG A 11 10.64 7.41 2.02
CA ARG A 11 9.93 8.62 1.58
C ARG A 11 8.52 8.66 2.15
N SER A 12 8.05 9.87 2.43
CA SER A 12 6.63 10.10 2.74
C SER A 12 5.77 9.75 1.51
N PRO A 13 4.62 9.09 1.70
CA PRO A 13 3.72 8.79 0.59
C PRO A 13 3.07 10.05 0.00
N ASP A 14 2.78 10.04 -1.31
CA ASP A 14 2.04 11.13 -1.97
C ASP A 14 0.56 11.10 -1.57
N PRO A 15 0.03 12.14 -0.90
CA PRO A 15 -1.37 12.19 -0.48
C PRO A 15 -2.35 12.21 -1.66
N ALA A 16 -1.95 12.66 -2.86
CA ALA A 16 -2.80 12.67 -4.04
C ALA A 16 -3.15 11.25 -4.52
N LEU A 17 -2.29 10.26 -4.24
CA LEU A 17 -2.56 8.86 -4.58
C LEU A 17 -3.75 8.29 -3.79
N ALA A 18 -3.91 8.70 -2.53
CA ALA A 18 -5.05 8.27 -1.72
C ALA A 18 -6.37 8.74 -2.33
N LEU A 19 -6.42 9.99 -2.79
CA LEU A 19 -7.60 10.57 -3.44
C LEU A 19 -7.92 9.87 -4.76
N ARG A 20 -6.90 9.64 -5.60
CA ARG A 20 -7.06 8.94 -6.89
C ARG A 20 -7.53 7.50 -6.71
N ALA A 21 -6.98 6.79 -5.73
CA ALA A 21 -7.39 5.43 -5.40
C ALA A 21 -8.85 5.39 -4.93
N GLN A 22 -9.26 6.29 -4.05
CA GLN A 22 -10.65 6.35 -3.58
C GLN A 22 -11.61 6.68 -4.73
N ALA A 23 -11.29 7.68 -5.55
CA ALA A 23 -12.12 8.05 -6.70
C ALA A 23 -12.35 6.88 -7.66
N ARG A 24 -11.32 6.05 -7.90
CA ARG A 24 -11.45 4.83 -8.68
C ARG A 24 -12.35 3.80 -7.99
N LEU A 25 -12.18 3.58 -6.68
CA LEU A 25 -12.98 2.62 -5.92
C LEU A 25 -14.47 2.99 -5.92
N ASP A 26 -14.77 4.28 -5.87
CA ASP A 26 -16.14 4.81 -5.90
C ASP A 26 -16.80 4.67 -7.28
N GLN A 27 -16.01 4.52 -8.35
CA GLN A 27 -16.50 4.30 -9.73
C GLN A 27 -16.72 2.83 -10.09
N LEU A 28 -16.39 1.89 -9.20
CA LEU A 28 -16.64 0.47 -9.43
C LEU A 28 -18.15 0.17 -9.38
N THR A 29 -18.57 -0.91 -10.04
CA THR A 29 -19.97 -1.37 -10.04
C THR A 29 -20.36 -1.97 -8.68
N LYS A 30 -20.43 -1.13 -7.65
CA LYS A 30 -20.78 -1.42 -6.27
C LYS A 30 -21.32 -0.14 -5.60
N PRO A 31 -22.17 -0.23 -4.56
CA PRO A 31 -22.46 0.94 -3.74
C PRO A 31 -21.16 1.51 -3.12
N PRO A 32 -21.01 2.85 -3.04
CA PRO A 32 -19.84 3.45 -2.39
C PRO A 32 -19.64 2.92 -0.96
N GLY A 33 -18.39 2.56 -0.62
CA GLY A 33 -18.04 2.01 0.69
C GLY A 33 -18.50 0.59 0.99
N SER A 34 -19.21 -0.10 0.08
CA SER A 34 -19.81 -1.41 0.36
C SER A 34 -18.80 -2.53 0.66
N LEU A 35 -17.52 -2.36 0.31
CA LEU A 35 -16.47 -3.34 0.62
C LEU A 35 -15.67 -2.99 1.88
N GLY A 36 -15.99 -1.86 2.54
CA GLY A 36 -15.45 -1.46 3.83
C GLY A 36 -13.92 -1.55 3.90
N ARG A 37 -13.40 -2.45 4.74
CA ARG A 37 -11.95 -2.63 4.97
C ARG A 37 -11.17 -3.01 3.70
N LEU A 38 -11.80 -3.63 2.71
CA LEU A 38 -11.12 -3.95 1.46
C LEU A 38 -10.82 -2.70 0.63
N GLU A 39 -11.70 -1.69 0.66
CA GLU A 39 -11.44 -0.38 0.04
C GLU A 39 -10.32 0.37 0.75
N GLU A 40 -10.33 0.35 2.09
CA GLU A 40 -9.25 0.93 2.90
C GLU A 40 -7.89 0.29 2.56
N LEU A 41 -7.85 -1.05 2.49
CA LEU A 41 -6.63 -1.79 2.16
C LEU A 41 -6.15 -1.49 0.74
N ALA A 42 -7.05 -1.51 -0.25
CA ALA A 42 -6.69 -1.20 -1.64
C ALA A 42 -6.09 0.21 -1.78
N ARG A 43 -6.71 1.21 -1.14
CA ARG A 43 -6.19 2.59 -1.10
C ARG A 43 -4.80 2.65 -0.47
N ARG A 44 -4.58 1.95 0.65
CA ARG A 44 -3.28 1.90 1.33
C ARG A 44 -2.19 1.27 0.46
N VAL A 45 -2.50 0.19 -0.26
CA VAL A 45 -1.54 -0.46 -1.16
C VAL A 45 -1.13 0.47 -2.32
N VAL A 46 -2.07 1.19 -2.93
CA VAL A 46 -1.75 2.20 -3.96
C VAL A 46 -0.81 3.29 -3.43
N VAL A 47 -1.10 3.79 -2.22
CA VAL A 47 -0.27 4.82 -1.57
C VAL A 47 1.14 4.30 -1.24
N MET A 48 1.26 3.06 -0.75
CA MET A 48 2.56 2.45 -0.41
C MET A 48 3.41 2.15 -1.65
N THR A 49 2.79 1.69 -2.72
CA THR A 49 3.49 1.27 -3.95
C THR A 49 3.77 2.44 -4.90
N GLY A 50 2.99 3.52 -4.82
CA GLY A 50 3.04 4.59 -5.81
C GLY A 50 2.33 4.24 -7.12
N GLU A 51 1.78 3.02 -7.25
CA GLU A 51 1.17 2.50 -8.47
C GLU A 51 -0.36 2.59 -8.39
N PRO A 52 -1.07 3.15 -9.40
CA PRO A 52 -2.53 3.23 -9.38
C PRO A 52 -3.26 1.87 -9.41
N MET A 53 -2.59 0.86 -9.94
CA MET A 53 -3.12 -0.50 -10.17
C MET A 53 -2.04 -1.53 -9.81
N PRO A 54 -1.66 -1.61 -8.52
CA PRO A 54 -0.51 -2.41 -8.10
C PRO A 54 -0.80 -3.89 -8.30
N ARG A 55 0.18 -4.62 -8.84
CA ARG A 55 0.13 -6.08 -8.92
C ARG A 55 0.86 -6.66 -7.71
N LEU A 56 0.11 -7.17 -6.75
CA LEU A 56 0.67 -7.89 -5.60
C LEU A 56 1.11 -9.28 -6.06
N SER A 57 2.39 -9.43 -6.37
CA SER A 57 3.02 -10.69 -6.74
C SER A 57 4.13 -11.02 -5.75
N ARG A 58 4.37 -12.32 -5.54
CA ARG A 58 5.47 -12.82 -4.71
C ARG A 58 5.44 -12.32 -3.25
N PRO A 59 4.35 -12.58 -2.49
CA PRO A 59 4.38 -12.33 -1.05
C PRO A 59 5.49 -13.15 -0.40
N VAL A 60 6.24 -12.54 0.52
CA VAL A 60 7.33 -13.19 1.27
C VAL A 60 7.03 -13.07 2.75
N ILE A 61 7.17 -14.18 3.47
CA ILE A 61 7.10 -14.24 4.93
C ILE A 61 8.52 -14.44 5.43
N PHE A 62 9.00 -13.53 6.28
CA PHE A 62 10.27 -13.68 6.99
C PHE A 62 9.99 -14.21 8.40
N THR A 63 10.53 -15.37 8.74
CA THR A 63 10.52 -15.91 10.11
C THR A 63 11.90 -15.72 10.71
N LEU A 64 11.98 -14.94 11.79
CA LEU A 64 13.21 -14.68 12.52
C LEU A 64 13.15 -15.42 13.87
N ALA A 65 14.14 -16.24 14.15
CA ALA A 65 14.29 -16.97 15.41
C ALA A 65 15.72 -16.81 15.93
N GLY A 66 15.88 -16.70 17.24
CA GLY A 66 17.17 -16.57 17.90
C GLY A 66 17.06 -16.92 19.38
N ASP A 67 18.13 -17.45 19.94
CA ASP A 67 18.31 -17.65 21.36
C ASP A 67 18.93 -16.39 22.01
N HIS A 68 18.97 -16.38 23.35
CA HIS A 68 19.39 -15.23 24.16
C HIS A 68 20.90 -15.12 24.36
#